data_AF-A0A3M6URD2-F1
#
_entry.id   AF-A0A3M6URD2-F1
#
_cell.length_a   1.000
_cell.length_b   1.000
_cell.length_c   1.000
_cell.angle_alpha   90.00
_cell.angle_beta   90.00
_cell.angle_gamma   90.00
#
_symmetry.space_group_name_H-M   'P 1'
#
loop_
_entity.id
_entity.type
_entity.pdbx_description
1 polymer ?
#
loop_
_entity_poly.entity_id
_entity_poly.type
_entity_poly.pdbx_seq_one_letter_code
_entity_poly.pdbx_strand_id
1 'polypeptide(L)'
;MESITTTCLIDLAFDLSVDWKTLARVLGLSEEVSRICDDYKRNVFEQAYRMLQTWKRRNGSQATYQALGEALSHDVVSRNDLAQKYCAGRNRSSLDEGIDLKGLKTGMVTIADMVSIANNFGKEWMWVGRLLGLEDSLLDGIKEDLSQTYECTYKMLEWWCKKKDSDATYECLARALLHRTVGMREVAEKFCVDHREKKIASAAPSGEGNTPIDKKLKNLTLNGSTACEFAGSYTEAPGATGNKSLAGTTPPRVPEPADDCITKNVITILPYKVWKELAIKLDPERPLGGDYKDLACEMGYTVEKILYFQSRNGPTEALLTDCANSVSIDELCNKLEAIGRSDAKIVVDEWIKKKTTNSITTTCLIDLAFDLSDDWKKLAHVLGLSGEVSRICDDYRRNVFEQAYRMLQTWKGKKGSQATYQVLREALAHEAVLRNDLVQEYFEGRDRSCLDEEIDLEGLKPGVVSSSDLLSIAKDLGLKWVWIGRLLGLEDSLLDGIREDHIQVSDCQYKMLELWRREKTTGATYQCLARALLHRTVCMRDVAEKFCVEN
;
A
#
# COMPACT_ATOMS: atom_id res chain seq x y z
N MET A 1 -18.96 39.47 -19.37
CA MET A 1 -18.55 40.03 -18.08
C MET A 1 -17.86 38.92 -17.32
N GLU A 2 -16.62 39.12 -16.87
CA GLU A 2 -15.84 38.08 -16.19
C GLU A 2 -16.51 37.67 -14.87
N SER A 3 -16.70 36.36 -14.71
CA SER A 3 -17.23 35.77 -13.48
C SER A 3 -16.16 35.79 -12.38
N ILE A 4 -16.57 36.06 -11.14
CA ILE A 4 -15.65 36.09 -10.00
C ILE A 4 -15.11 34.68 -9.75
N THR A 5 -13.79 34.54 -9.64
CA THR A 5 -13.13 33.23 -9.47
C THR A 5 -13.26 32.71 -8.04
N THR A 6 -13.19 31.40 -7.85
CA THR A 6 -13.23 30.79 -6.50
C THR A 6 -12.07 31.26 -5.64
N THR A 7 -10.86 31.36 -6.22
CA THR A 7 -9.67 31.89 -5.54
C THR A 7 -9.90 33.31 -5.03
N CYS A 8 -10.51 34.19 -5.85
CA CYS A 8 -10.87 35.54 -5.40
C CYS A 8 -11.85 35.53 -4.22
N LEU A 9 -12.83 34.62 -4.20
CA LEU A 9 -13.76 34.51 -3.08
C LEU A 9 -13.06 34.01 -1.80
N ILE A 10 -12.10 33.09 -1.93
CA ILE A 10 -11.30 32.58 -0.81
C ILE A 10 -10.43 33.70 -0.23
N ASP A 11 -9.70 34.42 -1.07
CA ASP A 11 -8.84 35.53 -0.65
C ASP A 11 -9.64 36.68 -0.03
N LEU A 12 -10.77 37.03 -0.65
CA LEU A 12 -11.65 38.06 -0.14
C LEU A 12 -12.30 37.64 1.18
N ALA A 13 -12.76 36.40 1.33
CA ALA A 13 -13.32 35.90 2.58
C ALA A 13 -12.30 35.98 3.73
N PHE A 14 -11.03 35.70 3.43
CA PHE A 14 -9.94 35.79 4.40
C PHE A 14 -9.72 37.25 4.82
N ASP A 15 -9.66 38.18 3.86
CA ASP A 15 -9.43 39.61 4.11
C ASP A 15 -10.64 40.36 4.69
N LEU A 16 -11.86 39.85 4.44
CA LEU A 16 -13.10 40.37 5.03
C LEU A 16 -13.16 40.11 6.52
N SER A 17 -12.68 38.95 6.97
CA SER A 17 -12.70 38.56 8.39
C SER A 17 -14.09 38.83 8.99
N VAL A 18 -14.20 39.59 10.08
CA VAL A 18 -15.45 39.89 10.79
C VAL A 18 -16.43 40.80 10.03
N ASP A 19 -15.98 41.52 9.00
CA ASP A 19 -16.79 42.50 8.25
C ASP A 19 -17.80 41.84 7.31
N TRP A 20 -17.71 40.52 7.13
CA TRP A 20 -18.58 39.77 6.22
C TRP A 20 -20.07 39.97 6.50
N LYS A 21 -20.46 40.16 7.76
CA LYS A 21 -21.88 40.37 8.15
C LYS A 21 -22.41 41.71 7.64
N THR A 22 -21.58 42.74 7.69
CA THR A 22 -21.92 44.07 7.22
C THR A 22 -22.04 44.07 5.71
N LEU A 23 -21.11 43.41 5.03
CA LEU A 23 -21.17 43.20 3.59
C LEU A 23 -22.42 42.38 3.19
N ALA A 24 -22.75 41.31 3.93
CA ALA A 24 -23.94 40.49 3.66
C ALA A 24 -25.22 41.32 3.62
N ARG A 25 -25.39 42.26 4.56
CA ARG A 25 -26.56 43.14 4.64
C ARG A 25 -26.65 44.07 3.43
N VAL A 26 -25.54 44.67 3.02
CA VAL A 26 -25.48 45.52 1.82
C VAL A 26 -25.74 44.71 0.54
N LEU A 27 -25.31 43.45 0.52
CA LEU A 27 -25.56 42.51 -0.57
C LEU A 27 -26.97 41.89 -0.56
N GLY A 28 -27.85 42.31 0.36
CA GLY A 28 -29.25 41.83 0.44
C GLY A 28 -29.41 40.42 1.01
N LEU A 29 -28.42 39.93 1.77
CA LEU A 29 -28.39 38.59 2.38
C LEU A 29 -28.65 38.61 3.89
N SER A 30 -29.43 39.56 4.39
CA SER A 30 -29.64 39.76 5.83
C SER A 30 -30.25 38.53 6.52
N GLU A 31 -31.17 37.83 5.87
CA GLU A 31 -31.86 36.64 6.41
C GLU A 31 -30.92 35.43 6.48
N GLU A 32 -29.96 35.34 5.56
CA GLU A 32 -29.00 34.24 5.48
C GLU A 32 -27.88 34.34 6.51
N VAL A 33 -27.63 35.53 7.08
CA VAL A 33 -26.57 35.76 8.08
C VAL A 33 -26.74 34.86 9.30
N SER A 34 -27.97 34.73 9.82
CA SER A 34 -28.22 33.92 11.03
C SER A 34 -27.93 32.44 10.75
N ARG A 35 -28.46 31.92 9.64
CA ARG A 35 -28.24 30.52 9.24
C ARG A 35 -26.76 30.22 9.06
N ILE A 36 -26.02 31.08 8.35
CA ILE A 36 -24.57 30.91 8.15
C ILE A 36 -23.81 30.93 9.49
N CYS A 37 -24.21 31.78 10.43
CA CYS A 37 -23.59 31.81 11.76
C CYS A 37 -23.81 30.49 12.52
N ASP A 38 -25.00 29.90 12.40
CA ASP A 38 -25.37 28.67 13.08
C ASP A 38 -24.70 27.43 12.47
N ASP A 39 -24.63 27.35 11.14
CA ASP A 39 -24.04 26.21 10.43
C ASP A 39 -22.51 26.16 10.60
N TYR A 40 -21.85 27.32 10.71
CA TYR A 40 -20.40 27.45 10.76
C TYR A 40 -19.90 28.14 12.02
N LYS A 41 -20.40 27.68 13.18
CA LYS A 41 -20.01 28.22 14.50
C LYS A 41 -18.50 28.21 14.68
N ARG A 42 -17.95 29.33 15.17
CA ARG A 42 -16.53 29.55 15.47
C ARG A 42 -15.57 29.53 14.27
N ASN A 43 -16.07 29.52 13.03
CA ASN A 43 -15.24 29.64 11.83
C ASN A 43 -15.66 30.86 10.99
N VAL A 44 -15.17 32.04 11.38
CA VAL A 44 -15.50 33.31 10.72
C VAL A 44 -15.06 33.32 9.24
N PHE A 45 -13.95 32.66 8.93
CA PHE A 45 -13.45 32.56 7.56
C PHE A 45 -14.41 31.76 6.67
N GLU A 46 -14.88 30.61 7.16
CA GLU A 46 -15.89 29.80 6.48
C GLU A 46 -17.22 30.54 6.33
N GLN A 47 -17.65 31.28 7.37
CA GLN A 47 -18.86 32.11 7.30
C GLN A 47 -18.78 33.16 6.18
N ALA A 48 -17.66 33.89 6.11
CA ALA A 48 -17.43 34.90 5.09
C ALA A 48 -17.45 34.30 3.68
N TYR A 49 -16.81 33.15 3.49
CA TYR A 49 -16.79 32.44 2.22
C TYR A 49 -18.19 31.96 1.80
N ARG A 50 -18.92 31.31 2.72
CA ARG A 50 -20.28 30.81 2.44
C ARG A 50 -21.26 31.94 2.12
N MET A 51 -21.09 33.10 2.75
CA MET A 51 -21.86 34.30 2.40
C MET A 51 -21.57 34.74 0.97
N LEU A 52 -20.29 34.90 0.60
CA LEU A 52 -19.91 35.32 -0.75
C LEU A 52 -20.39 34.34 -1.83
N GLN A 53 -20.34 33.04 -1.55
CA GLN A 53 -20.90 32.02 -2.42
C GLN A 53 -22.42 32.09 -2.53
N THR A 54 -23.12 32.35 -1.44
CA THR A 54 -24.58 32.50 -1.43
C THR A 54 -24.97 33.70 -2.27
N TRP A 55 -24.25 34.82 -2.14
CA TRP A 55 -24.42 36.00 -2.98
C TRP A 55 -24.20 35.67 -4.47
N LYS A 56 -23.08 35.01 -4.80
CA LYS A 56 -22.75 34.63 -6.18
C LYS A 56 -23.82 33.73 -6.80
N ARG A 57 -24.32 32.73 -6.05
CA ARG A 57 -25.37 31.82 -6.51
C ARG A 57 -26.70 32.54 -6.71
N ARG A 58 -27.11 33.40 -5.78
CA ARG A 58 -28.40 34.12 -5.83
C ARG A 58 -28.46 35.12 -6.98
N ASN A 59 -27.35 35.79 -7.28
CA ASN A 59 -27.29 36.83 -8.31
C ASN A 59 -26.83 36.33 -9.68
N GLY A 60 -26.32 35.10 -9.79
CA GLY A 60 -25.99 34.45 -11.06
C GLY A 60 -25.04 35.30 -11.90
N SER A 61 -25.48 35.67 -13.12
CA SER A 61 -24.70 36.50 -14.05
C SER A 61 -24.52 37.95 -13.59
N GLN A 62 -25.30 38.43 -12.61
CA GLN A 62 -25.17 39.76 -12.02
C GLN A 62 -24.13 39.82 -10.89
N ALA A 63 -23.61 38.67 -10.45
CA ALA A 63 -22.53 38.58 -9.46
C ALA A 63 -21.18 38.95 -10.10
N THR A 64 -20.99 40.24 -10.35
CA THR A 64 -19.84 40.79 -11.07
C THR A 64 -18.86 41.47 -10.12
N TYR A 65 -17.59 41.59 -10.53
CA TYR A 65 -16.60 42.37 -9.77
C TYR A 65 -17.05 43.82 -9.53
N GLN A 66 -17.80 44.41 -10.46
CA GLN A 66 -18.35 45.75 -10.29
C GLN A 66 -19.37 45.80 -9.14
N ALA A 67 -20.37 44.93 -9.16
CA ALA A 67 -21.39 44.86 -8.10
C ALA A 67 -20.77 44.58 -6.72
N LEU A 68 -19.75 43.71 -6.67
CA LEU A 68 -19.00 43.44 -5.44
C LEU A 68 -18.18 44.66 -4.99
N GLY A 69 -17.55 45.37 -5.92
CA GLY A 69 -16.77 46.57 -5.64
C GLY A 69 -17.63 47.71 -5.10
N GLU A 70 -18.81 47.92 -5.68
CA GLU A 70 -19.81 48.90 -5.21
C GLU A 70 -20.27 48.56 -3.79
N ALA A 71 -20.56 47.29 -3.50
CA ALA A 71 -20.96 46.85 -2.17
C ALA A 71 -19.83 46.98 -1.12
N LEU A 72 -18.59 46.67 -1.48
CA LEU A 72 -17.43 46.84 -0.60
C LEU A 72 -17.13 48.32 -0.32
N SER A 73 -17.39 49.20 -1.29
CA SER A 73 -17.19 50.65 -1.18
C SER A 73 -18.35 51.38 -0.50
N HIS A 74 -19.48 50.70 -0.28
CA HIS A 74 -20.65 51.27 0.37
C HIS A 74 -20.28 51.80 1.76
N ASP A 75 -20.77 53.00 2.12
CA ASP A 75 -20.39 53.72 3.36
C ASP A 75 -20.43 52.87 4.62
N VAL A 76 -21.41 51.96 4.72
CA VAL A 76 -21.58 51.07 5.88
C VAL A 76 -20.51 49.95 5.94
N VAL A 77 -19.99 49.49 4.81
CA VAL A 77 -18.92 48.49 4.73
C VAL A 77 -17.54 49.16 4.76
N SER A 78 -17.38 50.26 4.03
CA SER A 78 -16.17 51.09 4.00
C SER A 78 -14.85 50.34 3.72
N ARG A 79 -14.91 49.18 3.03
CA ARG A 79 -13.74 48.37 2.64
C ARG A 79 -13.25 48.74 1.24
N ASN A 80 -12.97 50.04 1.06
CA ASN A 80 -12.41 50.59 -0.19
C ASN A 80 -11.05 49.96 -0.53
N ASP A 81 -10.30 49.53 0.49
CA ASP A 81 -9.06 48.75 0.35
C ASP A 81 -9.30 47.44 -0.41
N LEU A 82 -10.36 46.70 -0.06
CA LEU A 82 -10.72 45.44 -0.71
C LEU A 82 -11.34 45.65 -2.09
N ALA A 83 -12.20 46.67 -2.23
CA ALA A 83 -12.77 47.03 -3.53
C ALA A 83 -11.65 47.36 -4.53
N GLN A 84 -10.64 48.12 -4.10
CA GLN A 84 -9.48 48.43 -4.93
C GLN A 84 -8.64 47.20 -5.23
N LYS A 85 -8.38 46.36 -4.23
CA LYS A 85 -7.53 45.16 -4.37
C LYS A 85 -8.14 44.10 -5.30
N TYR A 86 -9.43 43.82 -5.15
CA TYR A 86 -10.08 42.68 -5.84
C TYR A 86 -10.91 43.08 -7.07
N CYS A 87 -11.49 44.30 -7.09
CA CYS A 87 -12.45 44.69 -8.14
C CYS A 87 -11.89 45.70 -9.14
N ALA A 88 -10.95 46.56 -8.74
CA ALA A 88 -10.46 47.68 -9.55
C ALA A 88 -9.35 47.30 -10.55
N GLY A 89 -9.54 46.24 -11.35
CA GLY A 89 -8.89 45.97 -12.65
C GLY A 89 -7.35 45.95 -12.80
N ARG A 90 -6.54 46.49 -11.88
CA ARG A 90 -5.10 46.77 -12.07
C ARG A 90 -4.15 45.73 -11.51
N ASN A 91 -4.64 44.76 -10.73
CA ASN A 91 -3.78 43.81 -10.01
C ASN A 91 -4.19 42.34 -10.16
N ARG A 92 -4.91 42.01 -11.24
CA ARG A 92 -5.42 40.64 -11.46
C ARG A 92 -4.32 39.59 -11.69
N SER A 93 -3.11 40.01 -12.07
CA SER A 93 -1.92 39.16 -12.22
C SER A 93 -0.98 39.16 -11.02
N SER A 94 -1.16 40.07 -10.05
CA SER A 94 -0.22 40.25 -8.91
C SER A 94 -0.46 39.34 -7.70
N LEU A 95 -1.63 38.67 -7.63
CA LEU A 95 -1.95 37.77 -6.51
C LEU A 95 -1.12 36.48 -6.53
N ASP A 96 -0.40 36.22 -7.63
CA ASP A 96 0.43 35.02 -7.85
C ASP A 96 1.94 35.29 -7.69
N GLU A 97 2.36 36.55 -7.50
CA GLU A 97 3.78 36.97 -7.58
C GLU A 97 4.68 36.55 -6.40
N GLY A 98 4.19 35.75 -5.46
CA GLY A 98 4.90 35.47 -4.20
C GLY A 98 5.41 34.04 -4.00
N ILE A 99 5.06 33.09 -4.87
CA ILE A 99 5.38 31.67 -4.62
C ILE A 99 6.66 31.31 -5.39
N ASP A 100 7.80 31.23 -4.69
CA ASP A 100 9.05 30.72 -5.25
C ASP A 100 8.92 29.20 -5.50
N LEU A 101 8.40 28.84 -6.67
CA LEU A 101 8.16 27.45 -7.10
C LEU A 101 9.44 26.77 -7.63
N LYS A 102 10.63 27.15 -7.13
CA LYS A 102 11.90 26.55 -7.58
C LYS A 102 12.08 25.16 -6.96
N GLY A 103 12.46 24.21 -7.82
CA GLY A 103 12.80 22.85 -7.41
C GLY A 103 11.59 21.97 -7.08
N LEU A 104 10.42 22.20 -7.67
CA LEU A 104 9.28 21.31 -7.47
C LEU A 104 9.48 19.95 -8.17
N LYS A 105 9.02 18.89 -7.51
CA LYS A 105 8.87 17.56 -8.09
C LYS A 105 8.03 17.66 -9.36
N THR A 106 8.51 17.04 -10.44
CA THR A 106 7.77 16.98 -11.71
C THR A 106 6.91 15.73 -11.76
N GLY A 107 5.67 15.85 -12.24
CA GLY A 107 4.76 14.72 -12.44
C GLY A 107 3.51 14.74 -11.56
N MET A 108 2.77 13.62 -11.60
CA MET A 108 1.52 13.42 -10.88
C MET A 108 1.78 13.02 -9.44
N VAL A 109 0.93 13.47 -8.52
CA VAL A 109 1.01 13.08 -7.11
C VAL A 109 0.76 11.57 -6.99
N THR A 110 1.71 10.84 -6.42
CA THR A 110 1.59 9.39 -6.23
C THR A 110 0.66 9.05 -5.05
N ILE A 111 0.10 7.84 -5.03
CA ILE A 111 -0.70 7.35 -3.89
C ILE A 111 0.13 7.39 -2.59
N ALA A 112 1.41 7.04 -2.66
CA ALA A 112 2.33 7.07 -1.53
C ALA A 112 2.50 8.49 -0.96
N ASP A 113 2.65 9.49 -1.82
CA ASP A 113 2.68 10.89 -1.40
C ASP A 113 1.32 11.34 -0.87
N MET A 114 0.19 10.94 -1.46
CA MET A 114 -1.14 11.29 -0.94
C MET A 114 -1.35 10.84 0.50
N VAL A 115 -0.95 9.60 0.84
CA VAL A 115 -1.05 9.07 2.20
C VAL A 115 -0.14 9.87 3.15
N SER A 116 1.10 10.13 2.73
CA SER A 116 2.07 10.87 3.55
C SER A 116 1.62 12.31 3.78
N ILE A 117 1.11 12.97 2.75
CA ILE A 117 0.59 14.33 2.79
C ILE A 117 -0.65 14.39 3.69
N ALA A 118 -1.58 13.45 3.57
CA ALA A 118 -2.81 13.41 4.37
C ALA A 118 -2.54 13.36 5.89
N ASN A 119 -1.43 12.77 6.33
CA ASN A 119 -1.02 12.75 7.73
C ASN A 119 -0.58 14.12 8.28
N ASN A 120 -0.31 15.09 7.41
CA ASN A 120 0.18 16.42 7.80
C ASN A 120 -0.91 17.50 7.74
N PHE A 121 -2.18 17.10 7.59
CA PHE A 121 -3.31 18.02 7.46
C PHE A 121 -4.20 18.06 8.70
N GLY A 122 -4.58 19.27 9.10
CA GLY A 122 -5.61 19.52 10.10
C GLY A 122 -6.97 19.80 9.44
N LYS A 123 -7.55 20.97 9.73
CA LYS A 123 -8.86 21.39 9.19
C LYS A 123 -8.74 22.12 7.85
N GLU A 124 -7.51 22.34 7.39
CA GLU A 124 -7.13 23.11 6.21
C GLU A 124 -7.43 22.37 4.90
N TRP A 125 -7.66 21.05 4.96
CA TRP A 125 -7.90 20.20 3.79
C TRP A 125 -9.06 20.68 2.92
N MET A 126 -10.11 21.28 3.51
CA MET A 126 -11.22 21.83 2.74
C MET A 126 -10.78 23.01 1.89
N TRP A 127 -9.93 23.88 2.41
CA TRP A 127 -9.42 25.05 1.68
C TRP A 127 -8.48 24.62 0.57
N VAL A 128 -7.62 23.63 0.83
CA VAL A 128 -6.79 23.01 -0.20
C VAL A 128 -7.66 22.39 -1.29
N GLY A 129 -8.69 21.61 -0.94
CA GLY A 129 -9.63 21.03 -1.91
C GLY A 129 -10.31 22.07 -2.80
N ARG A 130 -10.74 23.20 -2.23
CA ARG A 130 -11.33 24.33 -2.98
C ARG A 130 -10.34 24.98 -3.93
N LEU A 131 -9.09 25.19 -3.50
CA LEU A 131 -8.02 25.74 -4.32
C LEU A 131 -7.61 24.79 -5.45
N LEU A 132 -7.73 23.49 -5.22
CA LEU A 132 -7.57 22.44 -6.23
C LEU A 132 -8.79 22.31 -7.17
N GLY A 133 -9.82 23.13 -6.99
CA GLY A 133 -10.99 23.19 -7.86
C GLY A 133 -12.02 22.08 -7.62
N LEU A 134 -12.07 21.50 -6.42
CA LEU A 134 -13.15 20.61 -6.01
C LEU A 134 -14.40 21.42 -5.61
N GLU A 135 -15.58 20.85 -5.85
CA GLU A 135 -16.86 21.47 -5.52
C GLU A 135 -17.17 21.34 -4.02
N ASP A 136 -17.82 22.35 -3.43
CA ASP A 136 -18.14 22.33 -2.01
C ASP A 136 -19.13 21.23 -1.63
N SER A 137 -20.06 20.85 -2.51
CA SER A 137 -20.97 19.72 -2.28
C SER A 137 -20.21 18.42 -2.03
N LEU A 138 -19.13 18.18 -2.78
CA LEU A 138 -18.25 17.03 -2.61
C LEU A 138 -17.49 17.12 -1.28
N LEU A 139 -16.92 18.29 -0.97
CA LEU A 139 -16.14 18.49 0.26
C LEU A 139 -17.03 18.39 1.51
N ASP A 140 -18.25 18.92 1.47
CA ASP A 140 -19.22 18.83 2.55
C ASP A 140 -19.64 17.37 2.77
N GLY A 141 -19.90 16.60 1.70
CA GLY A 141 -20.16 15.16 1.81
C GLY A 141 -19.01 14.37 2.44
N ILE A 142 -17.76 14.63 2.01
CA ILE A 142 -16.56 13.99 2.60
C ILE A 142 -16.46 14.30 4.10
N LYS A 143 -16.81 15.51 4.52
CA LYS A 143 -16.76 15.94 5.93
C LYS A 143 -17.86 15.30 6.77
N GLU A 144 -19.03 15.05 6.20
CA GLU A 144 -20.14 14.40 6.88
C GLU A 144 -19.91 12.88 7.04
N ASP A 145 -19.31 12.25 6.02
CA ASP A 145 -19.10 10.80 5.99
C ASP A 145 -17.91 10.33 6.87
N LEU A 146 -16.93 11.20 7.11
CA LEU A 146 -15.65 10.83 7.73
C LEU A 146 -15.36 11.69 8.97
N SER A 147 -15.03 11.03 10.08
CA SER A 147 -14.75 11.70 11.36
C SER A 147 -13.29 12.14 11.52
N GLN A 148 -12.36 11.49 10.82
CA GLN A 148 -10.93 11.71 10.95
C GLN A 148 -10.40 12.63 9.84
N THR A 149 -9.64 13.66 10.20
CA THR A 149 -9.10 14.66 9.24
C THR A 149 -8.18 14.03 8.20
N TYR A 150 -7.41 13.01 8.60
CA TYR A 150 -6.60 12.21 7.68
C TYR A 150 -7.46 11.59 6.57
N GLU A 151 -8.58 10.96 6.94
CA GLU A 151 -9.46 10.28 5.97
C GLU A 151 -10.12 11.29 5.03
N CYS A 152 -10.59 12.42 5.57
CA CYS A 152 -11.10 13.51 4.74
C CYS A 152 -10.05 14.01 3.74
N THR A 153 -8.81 14.22 4.20
CA THR A 153 -7.73 14.74 3.36
C THR A 153 -7.34 13.75 2.27
N TYR A 154 -7.15 12.48 2.63
CA TYR A 154 -6.85 11.44 1.66
C TYR A 154 -7.95 11.33 0.61
N LYS A 155 -9.22 11.30 1.04
CA LYS A 155 -10.37 11.22 0.12
C LYS A 155 -10.47 12.44 -0.77
N MET A 156 -10.20 13.63 -0.25
CA MET A 156 -10.12 14.87 -1.03
C MET A 156 -9.04 14.78 -2.12
N LEU A 157 -7.82 14.35 -1.76
CA LEU A 157 -6.72 14.18 -2.73
C LEU A 157 -7.02 13.08 -3.76
N GLU A 158 -7.62 11.96 -3.32
CA GLU A 158 -8.05 10.87 -4.18
C GLU A 158 -9.07 11.36 -5.23
N TRP A 159 -10.08 12.12 -4.81
CA TRP A 159 -11.09 12.69 -5.71
C TRP A 159 -10.50 13.72 -6.67
N TRP A 160 -9.61 14.58 -6.17
CA TRP A 160 -8.88 15.52 -7.00
C TRP A 160 -8.10 14.79 -8.09
N CYS A 161 -7.38 13.72 -7.76
CA CYS A 161 -6.60 12.96 -8.75
C CYS A 161 -7.47 12.15 -9.73
N LYS A 162 -8.71 11.81 -9.37
CA LYS A 162 -9.65 11.08 -10.25
C LYS A 162 -10.41 11.98 -11.22
N LYS A 163 -10.37 13.31 -11.05
CA LYS A 163 -11.14 14.24 -11.88
C LYS A 163 -10.57 14.26 -13.30
N LYS A 164 -11.43 14.11 -14.32
CA LYS A 164 -11.01 13.99 -15.74
C LYS A 164 -10.29 15.22 -16.31
N ASP A 165 -10.49 16.38 -15.69
CA ASP A 165 -9.91 17.67 -16.12
C ASP A 165 -8.72 18.13 -15.27
N SER A 166 -8.25 17.32 -14.31
CA SER A 166 -7.17 17.73 -13.41
C SER A 166 -5.82 17.13 -13.81
N ASP A 167 -4.89 17.99 -14.20
CA ASP A 167 -3.46 17.71 -14.12
C ASP A 167 -3.07 17.72 -12.63
N ALA A 168 -3.30 16.60 -11.94
CA ALA A 168 -3.07 16.44 -10.51
C ALA A 168 -1.57 16.38 -10.16
N THR A 169 -0.87 17.47 -10.45
CA THR A 169 0.58 17.61 -10.37
C THR A 169 1.02 18.16 -9.01
N TYR A 170 2.27 17.89 -8.64
CA TYR A 170 2.86 18.52 -7.45
C TYR A 170 2.88 20.04 -7.53
N GLU A 171 2.86 20.64 -8.72
CA GLU A 171 2.76 22.09 -8.89
C GLU A 171 1.41 22.64 -8.43
N CYS A 172 0.32 22.05 -8.90
CA CYS A 172 -1.04 22.42 -8.48
C CYS A 172 -1.20 22.26 -6.96
N LEU A 173 -0.69 21.15 -6.40
CA LEU A 173 -0.72 20.89 -4.97
C LEU A 173 0.15 21.90 -4.18
N ALA A 174 1.36 22.19 -4.65
CA ALA A 174 2.25 23.16 -4.02
C ALA A 174 1.64 24.57 -4.01
N ARG A 175 1.02 25.00 -5.12
CA ARG A 175 0.32 26.28 -5.20
C ARG A 175 -0.85 26.36 -4.23
N ALA A 176 -1.63 25.29 -4.09
CA ALA A 176 -2.74 25.23 -3.13
C ALA A 176 -2.24 25.24 -1.66
N LEU A 177 -1.16 24.51 -1.36
CA LEU A 177 -0.55 24.46 -0.02
C LEU A 177 0.11 25.78 0.39
N LEU A 178 0.82 26.43 -0.54
CA LEU A 178 1.53 27.69 -0.33
C LEU A 178 0.62 28.91 -0.40
N HIS A 179 -0.64 28.71 -0.83
CA HIS A 179 -1.63 29.77 -0.84
C HIS A 179 -1.73 30.42 0.54
N ARG A 180 -1.76 31.76 0.57
CA ARG A 180 -1.72 32.56 1.80
C ARG A 180 -2.78 32.20 2.86
N THR A 181 -3.92 31.67 2.43
CA THR A 181 -5.02 31.28 3.31
C THR A 181 -4.85 29.89 3.94
N VAL A 182 -3.99 29.06 3.35
CA VAL A 182 -3.65 27.71 3.82
C VAL A 182 -2.34 27.75 4.58
N GLY A 183 -1.30 28.38 4.02
CA GLY A 183 -0.02 28.62 4.68
C GLY A 183 0.78 27.36 5.03
N MET A 184 0.51 26.23 4.40
CA MET A 184 1.14 24.93 4.69
C MET A 184 2.49 24.78 3.98
N ARG A 185 3.39 25.74 4.22
CA ARG A 185 4.73 25.81 3.60
C ARG A 185 5.57 24.59 3.92
N GLU A 186 5.60 24.16 5.18
CA GLU A 186 6.38 23.00 5.61
C GLU A 186 5.98 21.71 4.88
N VAL A 187 4.67 21.54 4.66
CA VAL A 187 4.13 20.37 3.93
C VAL A 187 4.46 20.46 2.44
N ALA A 188 4.34 21.64 1.83
CA ALA A 188 4.73 21.86 0.45
C ALA A 188 6.23 21.62 0.23
N GLU A 189 7.08 22.14 1.12
CA GLU A 189 8.53 21.96 1.05
C GLU A 189 8.93 20.49 1.24
N LYS A 190 8.28 19.78 2.16
CA LYS A 190 8.59 18.37 2.44
C LYS A 190 8.18 17.43 1.30
N PHE A 191 7.01 17.65 0.71
CA PHE A 191 6.42 16.67 -0.21
C PHE A 191 6.41 17.10 -1.67
N CYS A 192 6.38 18.39 -1.97
CA CYS A 192 6.32 18.90 -3.34
C CYS A 192 7.66 19.38 -3.89
N VAL A 193 8.69 19.58 -3.05
CA VAL A 193 10.04 20.02 -3.50
C VAL A 193 10.99 18.83 -3.65
N ASP A 194 11.79 18.82 -4.71
CA ASP A 194 12.85 17.87 -4.96
C ASP A 194 14.09 18.20 -4.12
N HIS A 195 14.33 17.43 -3.06
CA HIS A 195 15.52 17.58 -2.21
C HIS A 195 16.82 17.00 -2.84
N ARG A 196 16.81 16.56 -4.10
CA ARG A 196 17.99 15.97 -4.77
C ARG A 196 19.15 16.96 -4.91
N GLU A 197 18.88 18.26 -5.07
CA GLU A 197 19.94 19.26 -5.31
C GLU A 197 20.77 19.61 -4.05
N LYS A 198 20.21 19.47 -2.84
CA LYS A 198 20.95 19.77 -1.60
C LYS A 198 22.06 18.76 -1.27
N LYS A 199 22.02 17.54 -1.82
CA LYS A 199 23.10 16.54 -1.62
C LYS A 199 24.34 16.83 -2.45
N ILE A 200 24.21 17.48 -3.60
CA ILE A 200 25.34 17.78 -4.50
C ILE A 200 26.12 19.00 -4.02
N ALA A 201 25.46 19.99 -3.39
CA ALA A 201 26.12 21.19 -2.85
C ALA A 201 26.96 20.95 -1.58
N SER A 202 26.73 19.84 -0.86
CA SER A 202 27.51 19.47 0.33
C SER A 202 28.73 18.59 0.06
N ALA A 203 28.94 18.20 -1.21
CA ALA A 203 30.01 17.31 -1.62
C ALA A 203 30.78 17.89 -2.82
N ALA A 204 31.61 18.91 -2.59
CA ALA A 204 32.82 19.11 -3.38
C ALA A 204 33.93 19.77 -2.53
N PRO A 205 35.20 19.41 -2.78
CA PRO A 205 36.28 19.49 -1.80
C PRO A 205 37.14 20.75 -1.96
N SER A 206 37.78 21.10 -0.85
CA SER A 206 38.94 21.99 -0.74
C SER A 206 40.12 21.55 -1.62
N GLY A 207 40.73 22.49 -2.35
CA GLY A 207 42.03 22.30 -3.01
C GLY A 207 42.38 23.40 -4.02
N GLU A 208 43.34 24.24 -3.65
CA GLU A 208 44.10 25.25 -4.42
C GLU A 208 44.61 24.69 -5.78
N GLY A 209 44.92 25.41 -6.86
CA GLY A 209 45.29 26.80 -7.13
C GLY A 209 46.33 26.76 -8.27
N ASN A 210 46.08 27.41 -9.42
CA ASN A 210 47.07 28.07 -10.30
C ASN A 210 46.43 28.50 -11.64
N THR A 211 46.77 29.72 -12.07
CA THR A 211 46.50 30.33 -13.39
C THR A 211 47.85 30.78 -13.99
N PRO A 212 47.92 31.45 -15.16
CA PRO A 212 47.33 31.21 -16.50
C PRO A 212 48.39 31.31 -17.64
N ILE A 213 48.04 31.05 -18.92
CA ILE A 213 48.56 31.77 -20.12
C ILE A 213 47.76 31.39 -21.39
N ASP A 214 47.52 32.43 -22.22
CA ASP A 214 46.78 32.56 -23.48
C ASP A 214 47.13 31.61 -24.66
N LYS A 215 46.14 31.36 -25.56
CA LYS A 215 46.08 31.92 -26.95
C LYS A 215 45.02 31.25 -27.86
N LYS A 216 44.05 32.06 -28.28
CA LYS A 216 43.56 32.39 -29.65
C LYS A 216 43.69 31.40 -30.85
N LEU A 217 42.65 31.49 -31.71
CA LEU A 217 42.48 31.13 -33.14
C LEU A 217 42.10 29.66 -33.45
N LYS A 218 40.96 29.35 -34.10
CA LYS A 218 40.41 29.63 -35.47
C LYS A 218 40.71 28.49 -36.47
N ASN A 219 39.70 28.24 -37.31
CA ASN A 219 39.66 27.49 -38.59
C ASN A 219 39.22 26.03 -38.45
N LEU A 220 38.03 25.62 -38.92
CA LEU A 220 37.56 25.50 -40.32
C LEU A 220 38.47 24.65 -41.23
N THR A 221 37.79 23.69 -41.85
CA THR A 221 38.03 22.96 -43.11
C THR A 221 38.92 21.72 -43.13
N LEU A 222 38.29 20.60 -43.56
CA LEU A 222 38.52 19.86 -44.82
C LEU A 222 38.66 18.33 -44.68
N ASN A 223 37.98 17.67 -45.64
CA ASN A 223 38.11 16.30 -46.16
C ASN A 223 37.13 15.29 -45.53
N GLY A 224 36.10 14.76 -46.22
CA GLY A 224 35.87 14.63 -47.65
C GLY A 224 36.46 13.31 -48.16
N SER A 225 35.59 12.31 -48.41
CA SER A 225 35.50 11.55 -49.67
C SER A 225 34.85 10.16 -49.51
N THR A 226 33.76 9.98 -50.29
CA THR A 226 33.40 8.83 -51.17
C THR A 226 33.18 7.44 -50.55
N ALA A 227 32.23 6.60 -50.97
CA ALA A 227 31.32 6.53 -52.14
C ALA A 227 30.11 5.64 -51.73
N CYS A 228 28.86 5.92 -52.11
CA CYS A 228 28.16 5.47 -53.35
C CYS A 228 28.26 3.95 -53.57
N GLU A 229 27.24 3.17 -53.94
CA GLU A 229 25.90 3.39 -54.50
C GLU A 229 25.25 1.97 -54.59
N PHE A 230 23.93 1.83 -54.50
CA PHE A 230 23.11 1.48 -55.69
C PHE A 230 21.63 1.43 -55.34
N ALA A 231 20.85 2.12 -56.15
CA ALA A 231 19.40 2.23 -56.10
C ALA A 231 18.72 1.16 -56.97
N GLY A 232 17.41 0.99 -56.78
CA GLY A 232 16.55 0.25 -57.69
C GLY A 232 15.09 0.28 -57.25
N SER A 233 14.39 1.36 -57.57
CA SER A 233 12.94 1.52 -57.44
C SER A 233 12.18 0.79 -58.55
N TYR A 234 10.97 0.29 -58.28
CA TYR A 234 9.88 0.29 -59.27
C TYR A 234 8.51 0.53 -58.62
N THR A 235 7.82 1.51 -59.21
CA THR A 235 6.39 1.88 -59.35
C THR A 235 5.42 0.68 -59.49
N GLU A 236 4.08 0.71 -59.38
CA GLU A 236 2.98 1.70 -59.25
C GLU A 236 1.69 0.93 -58.88
N ALA A 237 0.62 1.63 -58.49
CA ALA A 237 -0.71 1.17 -58.02
C ALA A 237 -1.65 0.66 -59.18
N PRO A 238 -3.02 0.58 -59.12
CA PRO A 238 -4.02 0.80 -58.03
C PRO A 238 -5.28 -0.12 -58.01
N GLY A 239 -6.07 0.01 -56.92
CA GLY A 239 -7.53 0.22 -56.93
C GLY A 239 -8.52 -0.96 -57.08
N ALA A 240 -9.45 -1.11 -56.11
CA ALA A 240 -10.92 -1.05 -56.31
C ALA A 240 -11.74 -1.70 -55.16
N THR A 241 -12.51 -0.84 -54.47
CA THR A 241 -13.92 -0.97 -54.03
C THR A 241 -14.61 -2.33 -53.85
N GLY A 242 -15.38 -2.48 -52.76
CA GLY A 242 -16.69 -3.14 -52.81
C GLY A 242 -17.11 -3.97 -51.58
N ASN A 243 -18.04 -3.45 -50.79
CA ASN A 243 -18.71 -4.10 -49.66
C ASN A 243 -19.56 -5.33 -50.05
N LYS A 244 -19.57 -6.39 -49.22
CA LYS A 244 -20.80 -7.02 -48.67
C LYS A 244 -20.52 -8.20 -47.72
N SER A 245 -21.38 -8.26 -46.71
CA SER A 245 -21.43 -9.13 -45.53
C SER A 245 -21.66 -10.63 -45.82
N LEU A 246 -21.09 -11.53 -45.03
CA LEU A 246 -21.82 -12.62 -44.33
C LEU A 246 -20.93 -13.41 -43.34
N ALA A 247 -21.53 -13.70 -42.19
CA ALA A 247 -21.40 -14.91 -41.37
C ALA A 247 -20.04 -15.32 -40.77
N GLY A 248 -20.01 -15.25 -39.43
CA GLY A 248 -19.28 -16.06 -38.47
C GLY A 248 -18.27 -17.08 -38.98
N THR A 249 -17.01 -16.84 -38.63
CA THR A 249 -16.08 -17.90 -38.25
C THR A 249 -14.97 -17.25 -37.43
N THR A 250 -14.81 -17.75 -36.20
CA THR A 250 -13.77 -17.40 -35.25
C THR A 250 -12.39 -17.54 -35.93
N PRO A 251 -11.55 -16.48 -35.96
CA PRO A 251 -10.17 -16.64 -36.40
C PRO A 251 -9.36 -17.39 -35.32
N PRO A 252 -8.45 -18.29 -35.70
CA PRO A 252 -7.61 -19.01 -34.76
C PRO A 252 -6.71 -18.01 -34.05
N ARG A 253 -6.75 -18.09 -32.72
CA ARG A 253 -5.86 -17.42 -31.77
C ARG A 253 -4.41 -17.60 -32.22
N VAL A 254 -3.76 -16.49 -32.58
CA VAL A 254 -2.30 -16.41 -32.61
C VAL A 254 -1.81 -16.85 -31.22
N PRO A 255 -0.91 -17.85 -31.10
CA PRO A 255 -0.28 -18.13 -29.82
C PRO A 255 0.65 -16.95 -29.53
N GLU A 256 0.16 -15.99 -28.75
CA GLU A 256 1.04 -15.12 -27.98
C GLU A 256 1.87 -16.03 -27.04
N PRO A 257 3.16 -15.73 -26.87
CA PRO A 257 4.06 -16.60 -26.16
C PRO A 257 3.55 -16.77 -24.73
N ALA A 258 3.30 -18.02 -24.34
CA ALA A 258 3.25 -18.36 -22.95
C ALA A 258 4.60 -17.97 -22.34
N ASP A 259 4.65 -16.84 -21.66
CA ASP A 259 5.65 -16.61 -20.61
C ASP A 259 5.29 -17.54 -19.44
N ASP A 260 5.49 -18.83 -19.69
CA ASP A 260 5.65 -19.89 -18.70
C ASP A 260 6.93 -19.58 -17.92
N CYS A 261 6.85 -18.63 -17.00
CA CYS A 261 7.71 -18.62 -15.84
C CYS A 261 6.95 -19.23 -14.66
N ILE A 262 6.58 -20.51 -14.81
CA ILE A 262 6.65 -21.42 -13.66
C ILE A 262 8.07 -21.22 -13.14
N THR A 263 8.24 -20.57 -11.99
CA THR A 263 9.51 -20.56 -11.28
C THR A 263 9.82 -22.03 -10.99
N LYS A 264 10.57 -22.68 -11.88
CA LYS A 264 10.90 -24.09 -11.74
C LYS A 264 11.63 -24.19 -10.39
N ASN A 265 11.14 -25.02 -9.48
CA ASN A 265 11.83 -25.36 -8.23
C ASN A 265 13.06 -26.18 -8.58
N VAL A 266 14.05 -25.57 -9.21
CA VAL A 266 15.28 -26.20 -9.69
C VAL A 266 16.42 -25.95 -8.70
N ILE A 267 17.45 -26.78 -8.79
CA ILE A 267 18.58 -26.82 -7.84
C ILE A 267 19.33 -25.48 -7.74
N THR A 268 19.31 -24.63 -8.78
CA THR A 268 19.93 -23.29 -8.75
C THR A 268 19.40 -22.37 -7.65
N ILE A 269 18.21 -22.64 -7.09
CA ILE A 269 17.61 -21.83 -6.03
C ILE A 269 18.22 -22.17 -4.65
N LEU A 270 18.89 -23.32 -4.51
CA LEU A 270 19.54 -23.69 -3.26
C LEU A 270 20.71 -22.73 -2.97
N PRO A 271 20.81 -22.16 -1.76
CA PRO A 271 21.89 -21.26 -1.41
C PRO A 271 23.21 -22.02 -1.23
N TYR A 272 24.32 -21.34 -1.46
CA TYR A 272 25.68 -21.90 -1.35
C TYR A 272 25.94 -22.72 -0.08
N LYS A 273 25.34 -22.33 1.06
CA LYS A 273 25.46 -23.08 2.32
C LYS A 273 24.88 -24.49 2.22
N VAL A 274 23.74 -24.68 1.54
CA VAL A 274 23.12 -25.99 1.31
C VAL A 274 23.96 -26.82 0.35
N TRP A 275 24.52 -26.21 -0.70
CA TRP A 275 25.43 -26.87 -1.63
C TRP A 275 26.67 -27.43 -0.93
N LYS A 276 27.27 -26.62 -0.04
CA LYS A 276 28.44 -27.02 0.73
C LYS A 276 28.15 -28.16 1.70
N GLU A 277 27.01 -28.14 2.38
CA GLU A 277 26.60 -29.23 3.29
C GLU A 277 26.32 -30.53 2.54
N LEU A 278 25.72 -30.45 1.34
CA LEU A 278 25.54 -31.62 0.46
C LEU A 278 26.89 -32.18 0.00
N ALA A 279 27.83 -31.33 -0.41
CA ALA A 279 29.17 -31.75 -0.80
C ALA A 279 29.93 -32.43 0.36
N ILE A 280 29.88 -31.87 1.57
CA ILE A 280 30.47 -32.49 2.78
C ILE A 280 29.91 -33.89 3.02
N LYS A 281 28.62 -34.09 2.75
CA LYS A 281 27.93 -35.35 2.97
C LYS A 281 28.18 -36.40 1.88
N LEU A 282 28.35 -35.98 0.62
CA LEU A 282 28.32 -36.87 -0.55
C LEU A 282 29.69 -37.05 -1.24
N ASP A 283 30.65 -36.15 -1.04
CA ASP A 283 32.00 -36.25 -1.63
C ASP A 283 32.90 -37.36 -1.05
N PRO A 284 32.84 -37.72 0.26
CA PRO A 284 33.69 -38.79 0.78
C PRO A 284 33.34 -40.15 0.16
N GLU A 285 34.34 -40.86 -0.40
CA GLU A 285 34.15 -42.21 -0.92
C GLU A 285 33.77 -43.17 0.21
N ARG A 286 32.62 -43.85 0.06
CA ARG A 286 32.10 -44.78 1.06
C ARG A 286 32.02 -46.19 0.49
N PRO A 287 32.58 -47.21 1.19
CA PRO A 287 32.53 -48.60 0.73
C PRO A 287 31.12 -49.19 0.61
N LEU A 288 30.12 -48.55 1.23
CA LEU A 288 28.72 -49.02 1.31
C LEU A 288 27.78 -48.29 0.34
N GLY A 289 28.30 -47.43 -0.54
CA GLY A 289 27.51 -46.60 -1.44
C GLY A 289 26.86 -45.39 -0.74
N GLY A 290 26.09 -44.62 -1.51
CA GLY A 290 25.45 -43.36 -1.12
C GLY A 290 26.35 -42.14 -1.27
N ASP A 291 27.30 -42.17 -2.21
CA ASP A 291 28.16 -41.04 -2.55
C ASP A 291 27.65 -40.29 -3.80
N TYR A 292 28.39 -39.28 -4.27
CA TYR A 292 28.02 -38.52 -5.46
C TYR A 292 27.97 -39.38 -6.74
N LYS A 293 28.68 -40.51 -6.81
CA LYS A 293 28.66 -41.41 -7.98
C LYS A 293 27.34 -42.14 -8.04
N ASP A 294 26.83 -42.61 -6.92
CA ASP A 294 25.51 -43.24 -6.82
C ASP A 294 24.39 -42.24 -7.13
N LEU A 295 24.52 -41.00 -6.64
CA LEU A 295 23.59 -39.92 -6.99
C LEU A 295 23.62 -39.61 -8.51
N ALA A 296 24.81 -39.55 -9.11
CA ALA A 296 24.97 -39.31 -10.54
C ALA A 296 24.41 -40.46 -11.40
N CYS A 297 24.63 -41.71 -10.98
CA CYS A 297 24.02 -42.89 -11.61
C CYS A 297 22.49 -42.82 -11.54
N GLU A 298 21.93 -42.50 -10.38
CA GLU A 298 20.48 -42.35 -10.19
C GLU A 298 19.88 -41.19 -10.99
N MET A 299 20.66 -40.13 -11.23
CA MET A 299 20.34 -39.02 -12.12
C MET A 299 20.49 -39.34 -13.61
N GLY A 300 20.94 -40.56 -13.95
CA GLY A 300 21.05 -41.05 -15.33
C GLY A 300 22.34 -40.67 -16.06
N TYR A 301 23.39 -40.25 -15.34
CA TYR A 301 24.67 -39.92 -15.95
C TYR A 301 25.51 -41.16 -16.32
N THR A 302 26.24 -41.06 -17.43
CA THR A 302 27.14 -42.13 -17.90
C THR A 302 28.42 -42.19 -17.07
N VAL A 303 29.07 -43.36 -17.06
CA VAL A 303 30.33 -43.59 -16.32
C VAL A 303 31.42 -42.59 -16.68
N GLU A 304 31.52 -42.21 -17.96
CA GLU A 304 32.48 -41.20 -18.44
C GLU A 304 32.24 -39.82 -17.80
N LYS A 305 30.98 -39.43 -17.63
CA LYS A 305 30.62 -38.15 -17.01
C LYS A 305 30.84 -38.17 -15.50
N ILE A 306 30.65 -39.32 -14.85
CA ILE A 306 30.96 -39.52 -13.44
C ILE A 306 32.47 -39.38 -13.17
N LEU A 307 33.30 -39.96 -14.03
CA LEU A 307 34.77 -39.80 -13.98
C LEU A 307 35.19 -38.34 -14.21
N TYR A 308 34.48 -37.62 -15.10
CA TYR A 308 34.69 -36.19 -15.27
C TYR A 308 34.40 -35.41 -13.98
N PHE A 309 33.31 -35.68 -13.27
CA PHE A 309 33.02 -35.03 -11.98
C PHE A 309 34.08 -35.36 -10.92
N GLN A 310 34.58 -36.60 -10.89
CA GLN A 310 35.66 -37.01 -9.98
C GLN A 310 36.95 -36.19 -10.19
N SER A 311 37.22 -35.73 -11.40
CA SER A 311 38.41 -34.92 -11.71
C SER A 311 38.31 -33.46 -11.24
N ARG A 312 37.16 -33.03 -10.72
CA ARG A 312 36.91 -31.65 -10.26
C ARG A 312 37.18 -31.49 -8.76
N ASN A 313 37.52 -30.27 -8.35
CA ASN A 313 37.62 -29.87 -6.94
C ASN A 313 36.20 -29.74 -6.35
N GLY A 314 35.60 -30.85 -5.93
CA GLY A 314 34.22 -30.94 -5.42
C GLY A 314 33.29 -31.66 -6.40
N PRO A 315 33.30 -33.01 -6.43
CA PRO A 315 32.51 -33.81 -7.37
C PRO A 315 31.00 -33.59 -7.26
N THR A 316 30.46 -33.45 -6.04
CA THR A 316 29.03 -33.16 -5.81
C THR A 316 28.63 -31.79 -6.35
N GLU A 317 29.47 -30.76 -6.16
CA GLU A 317 29.19 -29.41 -6.66
C GLU A 317 29.19 -29.38 -8.20
N ALA A 318 30.11 -30.11 -8.83
CA ALA A 318 30.15 -30.25 -10.28
C ALA A 318 28.91 -30.98 -10.84
N LEU A 319 28.45 -32.02 -10.16
CA LEU A 319 27.20 -32.73 -10.49
C LEU A 319 25.98 -31.80 -10.36
N LEU A 320 25.82 -31.14 -9.20
CA LEU A 320 24.70 -30.24 -8.93
C LEU A 320 24.66 -29.04 -9.87
N THR A 321 25.82 -28.57 -10.35
CA THR A 321 25.91 -27.51 -11.36
C THR A 321 25.45 -27.99 -12.74
N ASP A 322 25.82 -29.21 -13.13
CA ASP A 322 25.48 -29.78 -14.44
C ASP A 322 23.97 -30.10 -14.54
N CYS A 323 23.35 -30.57 -13.45
CA CYS A 323 21.92 -30.83 -13.37
C CYS A 323 21.06 -29.65 -12.86
N ALA A 324 21.69 -28.48 -12.64
CA ALA A 324 21.09 -27.38 -11.89
C ALA A 324 19.77 -26.85 -12.45
N ASN A 325 19.60 -26.92 -13.77
CA ASN A 325 18.46 -26.37 -14.51
C ASN A 325 17.47 -27.45 -15.01
N SER A 326 17.86 -28.72 -14.94
CA SER A 326 17.08 -29.85 -15.46
C SER A 326 16.35 -30.62 -14.38
N VAL A 327 16.88 -30.66 -13.15
CA VAL A 327 16.34 -31.44 -12.04
C VAL A 327 15.61 -30.55 -11.04
N SER A 328 14.41 -30.98 -10.64
CA SER A 328 13.65 -30.29 -9.60
C SER A 328 14.15 -30.62 -8.19
N ILE A 329 13.88 -29.77 -7.21
CA ILE A 329 14.25 -30.00 -5.81
C ILE A 329 13.52 -31.24 -5.26
N ASP A 330 12.27 -31.47 -5.64
CA ASP A 330 11.51 -32.66 -5.23
C ASP A 330 12.12 -33.95 -5.81
N GLU A 331 12.55 -33.89 -7.07
CA GLU A 331 13.27 -34.99 -7.73
C GLU A 331 14.64 -35.23 -7.10
N LEU A 332 15.37 -34.18 -6.73
CA LEU A 332 16.61 -34.30 -5.96
C LEU A 332 16.35 -34.97 -4.60
N CYS A 333 15.30 -34.59 -3.86
CA CYS A 333 14.96 -35.22 -2.58
C CYS A 333 14.61 -36.71 -2.75
N ASN A 334 13.84 -37.07 -3.78
CA ASN A 334 13.49 -38.45 -4.09
C ASN A 334 14.74 -39.28 -4.46
N LYS A 335 15.69 -38.67 -5.19
CA LYS A 335 16.94 -39.32 -5.59
C LYS A 335 17.90 -39.50 -4.42
N LEU A 336 17.98 -38.51 -3.51
CA LEU A 336 18.71 -38.61 -2.25
C LEU A 336 18.14 -39.69 -1.33
N GLU A 337 16.83 -39.90 -1.35
CA GLU A 337 16.17 -40.99 -0.62
C GLU A 337 16.45 -42.36 -1.27
N ALA A 338 16.44 -42.43 -2.60
CA ALA A 338 16.74 -43.66 -3.35
C ALA A 338 18.16 -44.18 -3.08
N ILE A 339 19.15 -43.29 -2.92
CA ILE A 339 20.52 -43.64 -2.54
C ILE A 339 20.69 -43.88 -1.02
N GLY A 340 19.61 -43.86 -0.23
CA GLY A 340 19.63 -44.09 1.21
C GLY A 340 20.22 -42.94 2.04
N ARG A 341 20.38 -41.74 1.46
CA ARG A 341 20.97 -40.56 2.12
C ARG A 341 19.91 -39.63 2.70
N SER A 342 19.15 -40.17 3.65
CA SER A 342 18.15 -39.41 4.42
C SER A 342 18.77 -38.20 5.15
N ASP A 343 20.03 -38.29 5.56
CA ASP A 343 20.77 -37.21 6.21
C ASP A 343 21.06 -36.02 5.28
N ALA A 344 21.22 -36.26 3.97
CA ALA A 344 21.38 -35.21 2.96
C ALA A 344 20.02 -34.64 2.55
N LYS A 345 18.99 -35.49 2.44
CA LYS A 345 17.59 -35.08 2.24
C LYS A 345 17.12 -34.12 3.34
N ILE A 346 17.42 -34.42 4.62
CA ILE A 346 17.07 -33.55 5.77
C ILE A 346 17.61 -32.13 5.59
N VAL A 347 18.82 -31.93 5.05
CA VAL A 347 19.39 -30.59 4.84
C VAL A 347 18.56 -29.78 3.84
N VAL A 348 18.10 -30.43 2.77
CA VAL A 348 17.25 -29.81 1.76
C VAL A 348 15.85 -29.56 2.33
N ASP A 349 15.28 -30.53 3.04
CA ASP A 349 13.96 -30.42 3.70
C ASP A 349 13.94 -29.33 4.78
N GLU A 350 15.01 -29.17 5.56
CA GLU A 350 15.15 -28.08 6.54
C GLU A 350 15.21 -26.71 5.86
N TRP A 351 15.88 -26.62 4.72
CA TRP A 351 15.89 -25.38 3.93
C TRP A 351 14.51 -25.09 3.32
N ILE A 352 13.81 -26.10 2.80
CA ILE A 352 12.43 -25.96 2.30
C ILE A 352 11.52 -25.51 3.43
N LYS A 353 11.61 -26.15 4.62
CA LYS A 353 10.87 -25.75 5.84
C LYS A 353 11.16 -24.30 6.22
N LYS A 354 12.42 -23.87 6.19
CA LYS A 354 12.80 -22.46 6.44
C LYS A 354 12.24 -21.50 5.38
N LYS A 355 12.15 -21.94 4.13
CA LYS A 355 11.54 -21.17 3.04
C LYS A 355 10.01 -21.10 3.17
N THR A 356 9.34 -22.16 3.60
CA THR A 356 7.89 -22.14 3.91
C THR A 356 7.59 -21.37 5.19
N THR A 357 8.52 -21.25 6.14
CA THR A 357 8.40 -20.28 7.25
C THR A 357 8.52 -18.81 6.81
N ASN A 358 8.92 -18.52 5.57
CA ASN A 358 8.79 -17.18 4.97
C ASN A 358 7.42 -16.93 4.31
N SER A 359 6.47 -17.87 4.40
CA SER A 359 5.06 -17.63 4.09
C SER A 359 4.37 -16.99 5.29
N ILE A 360 3.62 -15.92 5.06
CA ILE A 360 2.96 -15.17 6.12
C ILE A 360 1.86 -16.04 6.74
N THR A 361 2.01 -16.37 8.02
CA THR A 361 1.07 -17.24 8.74
C THR A 361 -0.20 -16.48 9.11
N THR A 362 -1.32 -17.20 9.27
CA THR A 362 -2.58 -16.59 9.74
C THR A 362 -2.38 -15.97 11.12
N THR A 363 -1.63 -16.61 12.02
CA THR A 363 -1.28 -16.07 13.34
C THR A 363 -0.57 -14.73 13.23
N CYS A 364 0.44 -14.61 12.36
CA CYS A 364 1.12 -13.34 12.12
C CYS A 364 0.16 -12.26 11.60
N LEU A 365 -0.79 -12.60 10.72
CA LEU A 365 -1.79 -11.64 10.25
C LEU A 365 -2.74 -11.20 11.36
N ILE A 366 -3.13 -12.11 12.26
CA ILE A 366 -3.96 -11.80 13.42
C ILE A 366 -3.22 -10.86 14.37
N ASP A 367 -1.98 -11.19 14.71
CA ASP A 367 -1.13 -10.38 15.57
C ASP A 367 -0.92 -8.98 14.98
N LEU A 368 -0.50 -8.92 13.71
CA LEU A 368 -0.24 -7.66 13.04
C LEU A 368 -1.52 -6.81 12.91
N ALA A 369 -2.66 -7.43 12.59
CA ALA A 369 -3.94 -6.73 12.52
C ALA A 369 -4.34 -6.13 13.88
N PHE A 370 -4.03 -6.81 14.98
CA PHE A 370 -4.30 -6.31 16.32
C PHE A 370 -3.45 -5.07 16.61
N ASP A 371 -2.15 -5.12 16.32
CA ASP A 371 -1.23 -4.02 16.62
C ASP A 371 -1.30 -2.85 15.62
N LEU A 372 -1.79 -3.11 14.39
CA LEU A 372 -1.99 -2.06 13.38
C LEU A 372 -3.03 -1.02 13.84
N SER A 373 -4.03 -1.42 14.62
CA SER A 373 -5.14 -0.57 15.03
C SER A 373 -5.66 0.26 13.84
N ASP A 374 -5.79 1.59 13.94
CA ASP A 374 -6.34 2.44 12.88
C ASP A 374 -5.38 2.68 11.69
N ASP A 375 -4.10 2.31 11.81
CA ASP A 375 -3.10 2.51 10.75
C ASP A 375 -3.27 1.53 9.58
N TRP A 376 -4.15 0.53 9.71
CA TRP A 376 -4.42 -0.43 8.64
C TRP A 376 -4.85 0.24 7.33
N LYS A 377 -5.55 1.38 7.38
CA LYS A 377 -5.95 2.14 6.17
C LYS A 377 -4.73 2.68 5.43
N LYS A 378 -3.76 3.23 6.15
CA LYS A 378 -2.49 3.73 5.58
C LYS A 378 -1.73 2.58 4.92
N LEU A 379 -1.64 1.45 5.61
CA LEU A 379 -1.00 0.25 5.09
C LEU A 379 -1.71 -0.28 3.84
N ALA A 380 -3.05 -0.31 3.84
CA ALA A 380 -3.86 -0.73 2.70
C ALA A 380 -3.52 0.08 1.43
N HIS A 381 -3.38 1.40 1.56
CA HIS A 381 -3.03 2.27 0.45
C HIS A 381 -1.64 1.99 -0.10
N VAL A 382 -0.63 1.83 0.78
CA VAL A 382 0.75 1.47 0.38
C VAL A 382 0.80 0.09 -0.28
N LEU A 383 -0.02 -0.85 0.18
CA LEU A 383 -0.13 -2.20 -0.39
C LEU A 383 -0.94 -2.25 -1.70
N GLY A 384 -1.46 -1.13 -2.19
CA GLY A 384 -2.23 -1.03 -3.43
C GLY A 384 -3.68 -1.50 -3.32
N LEU A 385 -4.26 -1.45 -2.11
CA LEU A 385 -5.64 -1.84 -1.82
C LEU A 385 -6.61 -0.67 -1.65
N SER A 386 -6.28 0.53 -2.15
CA SER A 386 -7.11 1.74 -1.96
C SER A 386 -8.58 1.56 -2.35
N GLY A 387 -8.87 0.80 -3.41
CA GLY A 387 -10.25 0.52 -3.84
C GLY A 387 -11.05 -0.39 -2.88
N GLU A 388 -10.37 -1.18 -2.06
CA GLU A 388 -11.00 -2.13 -1.13
C GLU A 388 -11.29 -1.53 0.24
N VAL A 389 -10.62 -0.43 0.60
CA VAL A 389 -10.73 0.19 1.92
C VAL A 389 -12.18 0.55 2.25
N SER A 390 -12.91 1.16 1.30
CA SER A 390 -14.31 1.56 1.51
C SER A 390 -15.19 0.35 1.78
N ARG A 391 -15.06 -0.69 0.96
CA ARG A 391 -15.82 -1.93 1.07
C ARG A 391 -15.58 -2.61 2.41
N ILE A 392 -14.31 -2.73 2.83
CA ILE A 392 -13.94 -3.31 4.12
C ILE A 392 -14.51 -2.48 5.29
N CYS A 393 -14.51 -1.15 5.20
CA CYS A 393 -15.11 -0.29 6.22
C CYS A 393 -16.63 -0.50 6.34
N ASP A 394 -17.32 -0.67 5.22
CA ASP A 394 -18.76 -0.89 5.15
C ASP A 394 -19.17 -2.27 5.65
N ASP A 395 -18.43 -3.31 5.26
CA ASP A 395 -18.73 -4.70 5.62
C ASP A 395 -18.47 -4.96 7.11
N TYR A 396 -17.45 -4.32 7.69
CA TYR A 396 -17.02 -4.54 9.08
C TYR A 396 -17.10 -3.26 9.91
N ARG A 397 -18.25 -2.57 9.84
CA ARG A 397 -18.50 -1.34 10.61
C ARG A 397 -18.23 -1.54 12.10
N ARG A 398 -17.47 -0.63 12.70
CA ARG A 398 -17.11 -0.57 14.13
C ARG A 398 -16.15 -1.65 14.64
N ASN A 399 -15.61 -2.53 13.78
CA ASN A 399 -14.60 -3.51 14.19
C ASN A 399 -13.28 -3.28 13.46
N VAL A 400 -12.48 -2.35 13.96
CA VAL A 400 -11.19 -1.95 13.37
C VAL A 400 -10.22 -3.13 13.27
N PHE A 401 -10.22 -4.03 14.27
CA PHE A 401 -9.38 -5.21 14.26
C PHE A 401 -9.75 -6.17 13.12
N GLU A 402 -11.04 -6.40 12.91
CA GLU A 402 -11.54 -7.19 11.78
C GLU A 402 -11.22 -6.51 10.44
N GLN A 403 -11.39 -5.19 10.34
CA GLN A 403 -11.04 -4.44 9.14
C GLN A 403 -9.56 -4.61 8.77
N ALA A 404 -8.66 -4.46 9.75
CA ALA A 404 -7.22 -4.63 9.56
C ALA A 404 -6.87 -6.04 9.08
N TYR A 405 -7.46 -7.07 9.70
CA TYR A 405 -7.23 -8.46 9.31
C TYR A 405 -7.76 -8.75 7.90
N ARG A 406 -8.99 -8.32 7.59
CA ARG A 406 -9.59 -8.52 6.26
C ARG A 406 -8.81 -7.80 5.17
N MET A 407 -8.23 -6.64 5.47
CA MET A 407 -7.32 -5.95 4.57
C MET A 407 -6.05 -6.78 4.30
N LEU A 408 -5.39 -7.28 5.34
CA LEU A 408 -4.18 -8.10 5.18
C LEU A 408 -4.48 -9.42 4.43
N GLN A 409 -5.63 -10.03 4.67
CA GLN A 409 -6.08 -11.19 3.91
C GLN A 409 -6.34 -10.87 2.44
N THR A 410 -7.04 -9.76 2.17
CA THR A 410 -7.30 -9.30 0.80
C THR A 410 -5.98 -9.04 0.07
N TRP A 411 -5.00 -8.47 0.75
CA TRP A 411 -3.66 -8.26 0.21
C TRP A 411 -2.98 -9.60 -0.11
N LYS A 412 -2.95 -10.52 0.85
CA LYS A 412 -2.35 -11.85 0.69
C LYS A 412 -3.00 -12.62 -0.47
N GLY A 413 -4.32 -12.57 -0.58
CA GLY A 413 -5.07 -13.19 -1.68
C GLY A 413 -4.76 -12.58 -3.04
N LYS A 414 -4.76 -11.25 -3.17
CA LYS A 414 -4.48 -10.56 -4.45
C LYS A 414 -3.03 -10.70 -4.91
N LYS A 415 -2.07 -10.69 -3.99
CA LYS A 415 -0.63 -10.81 -4.32
C LYS A 415 -0.20 -12.27 -4.49
N GLY A 416 -0.94 -13.24 -3.94
CA GLY A 416 -0.64 -14.66 -4.06
C GLY A 416 0.77 -15.00 -3.56
N SER A 417 1.61 -15.60 -4.41
CA SER A 417 2.99 -15.95 -4.08
C SER A 417 3.91 -14.74 -3.83
N GLN A 418 3.52 -13.53 -4.24
CA GLN A 418 4.26 -12.29 -4.00
C GLN A 418 3.99 -11.70 -2.61
N ALA A 419 3.05 -12.25 -1.84
CA ALA A 419 2.75 -11.83 -0.47
C ALA A 419 3.81 -12.35 0.51
N THR A 420 4.98 -11.72 0.52
CA THR A 420 6.13 -12.11 1.35
C THR A 420 6.29 -11.20 2.57
N TYR A 421 6.94 -11.69 3.63
CA TYR A 421 7.28 -10.87 4.80
C TYR A 421 8.09 -9.63 4.42
N GLN A 422 8.94 -9.71 3.38
CA GLN A 422 9.71 -8.57 2.93
C GLN A 422 8.83 -7.43 2.42
N VAL A 423 7.83 -7.74 1.59
CA VAL A 423 6.89 -6.73 1.06
C VAL A 423 6.11 -6.09 2.20
N LEU A 424 5.68 -6.88 3.18
CA LEU A 424 4.97 -6.37 4.35
C LEU A 424 5.87 -5.50 5.22
N ARG A 425 7.13 -5.89 5.42
CA ARG A 425 8.15 -5.13 6.16
C ARG A 425 8.40 -3.77 5.50
N GLU A 426 8.63 -3.76 4.19
CA GLU A 426 8.85 -2.52 3.43
C GLU A 426 7.63 -1.60 3.47
N ALA A 427 6.42 -2.16 3.39
CA ALA A 427 5.19 -1.40 3.48
C ALA A 427 4.94 -0.80 4.88
N LEU A 428 5.29 -1.52 5.95
CA LEU A 428 5.21 -1.02 7.33
C LEU A 428 6.28 0.06 7.62
N ALA A 429 7.49 -0.13 7.09
CA ALA A 429 8.59 0.84 7.18
C ALA A 429 8.39 2.08 6.30
N HIS A 430 7.43 2.03 5.37
CA HIS A 430 7.18 3.12 4.43
C HIS A 430 6.88 4.43 5.17
N GLU A 431 7.39 5.55 4.67
CA GLU A 431 7.27 6.89 5.27
C GLU A 431 5.83 7.38 5.49
N ALA A 432 4.88 6.69 4.86
CA ALA A 432 3.45 6.98 4.93
C ALA A 432 2.75 6.22 6.09
N VAL A 433 3.32 5.07 6.49
CA VAL A 433 2.80 4.19 7.54
C VAL A 433 3.58 4.38 8.83
N LEU A 434 4.92 4.49 8.74
CA LEU A 434 5.85 4.76 9.84
C LEU A 434 5.72 3.82 11.04
N ARG A 435 5.27 2.58 10.82
CA ARG A 435 5.17 1.54 11.87
C ARG A 435 6.49 0.77 12.00
N ASN A 436 7.57 1.53 12.23
CA ASN A 436 8.90 0.96 12.45
C ASN A 436 8.96 0.17 13.75
N ASP A 437 8.11 0.48 14.73
CA ASP A 437 7.86 -0.33 15.93
C ASP A 437 7.49 -1.77 15.56
N LEU A 438 6.54 -1.95 14.64
CA LEU A 438 6.10 -3.27 14.15
C LEU A 438 7.16 -3.94 13.28
N VAL A 439 7.92 -3.17 12.51
CA VAL A 439 9.06 -3.70 11.74
C VAL A 439 10.08 -4.35 12.67
N GLN A 440 10.42 -3.65 13.76
CA GLN A 440 11.36 -4.16 14.76
C GLN A 440 10.81 -5.40 15.46
N GLU A 441 9.55 -5.36 15.90
CA GLU A 441 8.90 -6.45 16.64
C GLU A 441 8.76 -7.72 15.80
N TYR A 442 8.29 -7.61 14.55
CA TYR A 442 7.92 -8.78 13.75
C TYR A 442 8.98 -9.26 12.77
N PHE A 443 9.94 -8.40 12.38
CA PHE A 443 10.84 -8.70 11.26
C PHE A 443 12.33 -8.62 11.61
N GLU A 444 12.72 -7.77 12.58
CA GLU A 444 14.15 -7.52 12.88
C GLU A 444 14.60 -8.13 14.22
N GLY A 445 13.67 -8.42 15.13
CA GLY A 445 13.79 -9.39 16.21
C GLY A 445 14.86 -9.08 17.27
N ARG A 446 14.42 -8.60 18.44
CA ARG A 446 14.95 -9.20 19.67
C ARG A 446 14.26 -10.54 19.83
N ASP A 447 15.04 -11.61 19.67
CA ASP A 447 14.75 -12.98 20.10
C ASP A 447 13.33 -13.50 19.79
N ARG A 448 13.19 -14.36 18.77
CA ARG A 448 11.90 -15.06 18.50
C ARG A 448 11.46 -15.98 19.65
N SER A 449 12.22 -16.07 20.74
CA SER A 449 11.79 -16.60 22.04
C SER A 449 10.65 -15.79 22.70
N CYS A 450 10.32 -14.59 22.19
CA CYS A 450 9.30 -13.72 22.80
C CYS A 450 7.88 -13.89 22.20
N LEU A 451 7.73 -14.48 21.02
CA LEU A 451 6.40 -14.71 20.38
C LEU A 451 5.78 -16.06 20.77
N ASP A 452 6.62 -16.97 21.25
CA ASP A 452 6.22 -18.02 22.15
C ASP A 452 6.77 -17.61 23.53
N GLU A 453 6.17 -16.63 24.22
CA GLU A 453 6.19 -16.71 25.69
C GLU A 453 5.87 -18.18 25.96
N GLU A 454 6.79 -18.91 26.57
CA GLU A 454 6.66 -20.32 26.86
C GLU A 454 5.44 -20.40 27.78
N ILE A 455 4.26 -20.51 27.15
CA ILE A 455 2.99 -20.54 27.85
C ILE A 455 3.18 -21.73 28.76
N ASP A 456 3.14 -21.50 30.07
CA ASP A 456 3.31 -22.56 31.04
C ASP A 456 2.11 -23.51 30.88
N LEU A 457 2.31 -24.50 30.01
CA LEU A 457 1.33 -25.52 29.64
C LEU A 457 1.47 -26.73 30.57
N GLU A 458 2.09 -26.57 31.74
CA GLU A 458 2.10 -27.59 32.77
C GLU A 458 0.67 -27.86 33.28
N GLY A 459 0.32 -29.14 33.38
CA GLY A 459 -0.99 -29.57 33.88
C GLY A 459 -2.14 -29.51 32.88
N LEU A 460 -1.91 -29.39 31.56
CA LEU A 460 -3.01 -29.51 30.59
C LEU A 460 -3.63 -30.91 30.57
N LYS A 461 -4.96 -30.96 30.48
CA LYS A 461 -5.71 -32.21 30.27
C LYS A 461 -5.21 -32.93 29.01
N PRO A 462 -4.85 -34.22 29.09
CA PRO A 462 -4.43 -34.98 27.93
C PRO A 462 -5.62 -35.32 27.03
N GLY A 463 -5.35 -35.43 25.72
CA GLY A 463 -6.31 -35.94 24.74
C GLY A 463 -7.22 -34.88 24.10
N VAL A 464 -8.32 -35.37 23.52
CA VAL A 464 -9.26 -34.60 22.68
C VAL A 464 -10.34 -33.95 23.55
N VAL A 465 -10.75 -32.73 23.20
CA VAL A 465 -11.80 -32.00 23.91
C VAL A 465 -13.12 -32.79 23.89
N SER A 466 -13.68 -33.05 25.08
CA SER A 466 -14.93 -33.81 25.23
C SER A 466 -16.15 -33.01 24.74
N SER A 467 -17.25 -33.69 24.38
CA SER A 467 -18.47 -33.00 23.94
C SER A 467 -19.11 -32.13 25.03
N SER A 468 -19.01 -32.54 26.31
CA SER A 468 -19.55 -31.75 27.43
C SER A 468 -18.72 -30.51 27.69
N ASP A 469 -17.39 -30.63 27.59
CA ASP A 469 -16.49 -29.49 27.77
C ASP A 469 -16.67 -28.51 26.63
N LEU A 470 -16.82 -28.99 25.39
CA LEU A 470 -17.07 -28.16 24.21
C LEU A 470 -18.30 -27.26 24.42
N LEU A 471 -19.40 -27.80 24.95
CA LEU A 471 -20.61 -27.03 25.26
C LEU A 471 -20.39 -26.00 26.38
N SER A 472 -19.57 -26.35 27.38
CA SER A 472 -19.28 -25.48 28.53
C SER A 472 -18.33 -24.34 28.14
N ILE A 473 -17.30 -24.65 27.36
CA ILE A 473 -16.34 -23.70 26.81
C ILE A 473 -17.05 -22.72 25.88
N ALA A 474 -17.93 -23.21 24.99
CA ALA A 474 -18.66 -22.38 24.04
C ALA A 474 -19.33 -21.18 24.74
N LYS A 475 -20.04 -21.43 25.85
CA LYS A 475 -20.74 -20.40 26.64
C LYS A 475 -19.83 -19.29 27.18
N ASP A 476 -18.56 -19.60 27.39
CA ASP A 476 -17.59 -18.70 28.00
C ASP A 476 -16.70 -17.98 26.96
N LEU A 477 -16.82 -18.26 25.65
CA LEU A 477 -15.97 -17.66 24.60
C LEU A 477 -16.27 -16.19 24.26
N GLY A 478 -17.50 -15.73 24.52
CA GLY A 478 -17.97 -14.40 24.13
C GLY A 478 -17.80 -14.08 22.64
N LEU A 479 -17.62 -12.79 22.31
CA LEU A 479 -17.46 -12.31 20.93
C LEU A 479 -16.10 -12.68 20.29
N LYS A 480 -15.18 -13.29 21.04
CA LYS A 480 -13.82 -13.65 20.58
C LYS A 480 -13.78 -14.96 19.79
N TRP A 481 -14.90 -15.67 19.69
CA TRP A 481 -14.99 -16.99 19.05
C TRP A 481 -14.47 -17.04 17.61
N VAL A 482 -14.61 -15.96 16.83
CA VAL A 482 -14.08 -15.89 15.45
C VAL A 482 -12.56 -15.94 15.44
N TRP A 483 -11.90 -15.17 16.32
CA TRP A 483 -10.45 -15.16 16.43
C TRP A 483 -9.91 -16.49 16.93
N ILE A 484 -10.61 -17.11 17.89
CA ILE A 484 -10.29 -18.45 18.36
C ILE A 484 -10.41 -19.45 17.21
N GLY A 485 -11.50 -19.42 16.44
CA GLY A 485 -11.68 -20.28 15.27
C GLY A 485 -10.54 -20.15 14.26
N ARG A 486 -10.09 -18.93 13.96
CA ARG A 486 -8.93 -18.68 13.08
C ARG A 486 -7.63 -19.24 13.66
N LEU A 487 -7.38 -19.05 14.95
CA LEU A 487 -6.19 -19.58 15.64
C LEU A 487 -6.20 -21.12 15.70
N LEU A 488 -7.39 -21.73 15.75
CA LEU A 488 -7.59 -23.17 15.64
C LEU A 488 -7.44 -23.69 14.20
N GLY A 489 -7.24 -22.78 13.24
CA GLY A 489 -7.00 -23.08 11.83
C GLY A 489 -8.25 -23.38 11.01
N LEU A 490 -9.41 -22.84 11.40
CA LEU A 490 -10.62 -22.84 10.57
C LEU A 490 -10.54 -21.76 9.49
N GLU A 491 -11.11 -22.05 8.31
CA GLU A 491 -11.21 -21.09 7.21
C GLU A 491 -12.25 -20.00 7.47
N ASP A 492 -11.99 -18.77 7.00
CA ASP A 492 -12.91 -17.65 7.17
C ASP A 492 -14.26 -17.84 6.49
N SER A 493 -14.31 -18.57 5.36
CA SER A 493 -15.56 -18.94 4.68
C SER A 493 -16.52 -19.71 5.60
N LEU A 494 -15.99 -20.61 6.43
CA LEU A 494 -16.76 -21.37 7.40
C LEU A 494 -17.22 -20.48 8.56
N LEU A 495 -16.35 -19.61 9.06
CA LEU A 495 -16.66 -18.70 10.16
C LEU A 495 -17.72 -17.67 9.76
N ASP A 496 -17.64 -17.14 8.54
CA ASP A 496 -18.62 -16.22 7.97
C ASP A 496 -19.98 -16.92 7.80
N GLY A 497 -20.00 -18.15 7.26
CA GLY A 497 -21.22 -18.95 7.16
C GLY A 497 -21.88 -19.22 8.52
N ILE A 498 -21.10 -19.58 9.56
CA ILE A 498 -21.63 -19.77 10.93
C ILE A 498 -22.28 -18.48 11.46
N ARG A 499 -21.70 -17.32 11.16
CA ARG A 499 -22.22 -16.03 11.60
C ARG A 499 -23.52 -15.66 10.86
N GLU A 500 -23.65 -16.04 9.60
CA GLU A 500 -24.86 -15.82 8.80
C GLU A 500 -25.99 -16.78 9.19
N ASP A 501 -25.67 -18.05 9.45
CA ASP A 501 -26.65 -19.11 9.73
C ASP A 501 -27.24 -19.04 11.15
N HIS A 502 -26.56 -18.36 12.08
CA HIS A 502 -26.94 -18.33 13.49
C HIS A 502 -27.05 -16.90 14.04
N ILE A 503 -28.23 -16.56 14.57
CA ILE A 503 -28.49 -15.24 15.16
C ILE A 503 -27.85 -15.11 16.55
N GLN A 504 -27.80 -16.20 17.33
CA GLN A 504 -27.25 -16.17 18.68
C GLN A 504 -25.77 -16.51 18.70
N VAL A 505 -24.98 -15.66 19.37
CA VAL A 505 -23.53 -15.84 19.52
C VAL A 505 -23.20 -17.18 20.21
N SER A 506 -24.04 -17.65 21.14
CA SER A 506 -23.91 -18.96 21.78
C SER A 506 -23.93 -20.12 20.79
N ASP A 507 -24.79 -20.04 19.79
CA ASP A 507 -24.92 -21.07 18.76
C ASP A 507 -23.72 -21.02 17.82
N CYS A 508 -23.26 -19.82 17.46
CA CYS A 508 -22.03 -19.64 16.68
C CYS A 508 -20.80 -20.24 17.38
N GLN A 509 -20.64 -19.99 18.69
CA GLN A 509 -19.52 -20.47 19.50
C GLN A 509 -19.47 -21.99 19.54
N TYR A 510 -20.61 -22.62 19.82
CA TYR A 510 -20.71 -24.07 19.83
C TYR A 510 -20.45 -24.65 18.44
N LYS A 511 -21.06 -24.06 17.41
CA LYS A 511 -20.92 -24.54 16.04
C LYS A 511 -19.49 -24.45 15.53
N MET A 512 -18.77 -23.38 15.86
CA MET A 512 -17.36 -23.21 15.55
C MET A 512 -16.51 -24.32 16.19
N LEU A 513 -16.68 -24.58 17.49
CA LEU A 513 -15.90 -25.62 18.16
C LEU A 513 -16.24 -27.03 17.65
N GLU A 514 -17.52 -27.29 17.33
CA GLU A 514 -17.97 -28.55 16.75
C GLU A 514 -17.31 -28.79 15.37
N LEU A 515 -17.26 -27.75 14.52
CA LEU A 515 -16.61 -27.83 13.21
C LEU A 515 -15.11 -28.03 13.33
N TRP A 516 -14.44 -27.29 14.22
CA TRP A 516 -13.03 -27.49 14.51
C TRP A 516 -12.73 -28.94 14.93
N ARG A 517 -13.53 -29.48 15.85
CA ARG A 517 -13.38 -30.86 16.30
C ARG A 517 -13.61 -31.86 15.16
N ARG A 518 -14.57 -31.60 14.28
CA ARG A 518 -14.87 -32.45 13.12
C ARG A 518 -13.74 -32.43 12.08
N GLU A 519 -13.13 -31.28 11.81
CA GLU A 519 -12.06 -31.17 10.81
C GLU A 519 -10.72 -31.73 11.32
N LYS A 520 -10.35 -31.42 12.56
CA LYS A 520 -9.06 -31.85 13.12
C LYS A 520 -9.10 -33.27 13.68
N THR A 521 -10.28 -33.84 13.94
CA THR A 521 -10.50 -35.18 14.51
C THR A 521 -9.64 -35.45 15.76
N THR A 522 -8.54 -36.18 15.65
CA THR A 522 -7.59 -36.46 16.75
C THR A 522 -6.71 -35.27 17.10
N GLY A 523 -6.58 -34.27 16.23
CA GLY A 523 -5.83 -33.03 16.45
C GLY A 523 -6.59 -31.97 17.26
N ALA A 524 -7.85 -32.21 17.62
CA ALA A 524 -8.67 -31.29 18.41
C ALA A 524 -8.41 -31.43 19.93
N THR A 525 -7.16 -31.20 20.34
CA THR A 525 -6.70 -31.43 21.72
C THR A 525 -6.93 -30.22 22.61
N TYR A 526 -6.96 -30.44 23.94
CA TYR A 526 -6.96 -29.35 24.92
C TYR A 526 -5.73 -28.44 24.78
N GLN A 527 -4.60 -28.97 24.30
CA GLN A 527 -3.40 -28.18 24.02
C GLN A 527 -3.60 -27.17 22.88
N CYS A 528 -4.17 -27.62 21.75
CA CYS A 528 -4.50 -26.72 20.63
C CYS A 528 -5.48 -25.63 21.07
N LEU A 529 -6.50 -26.01 21.86
CA LEU A 529 -7.47 -25.07 22.40
C LEU A 529 -6.84 -24.08 23.39
N ALA A 530 -6.03 -24.56 24.33
CA ALA A 530 -5.33 -23.71 25.29
C ALA A 530 -4.43 -22.71 24.59
N ARG A 531 -3.66 -23.13 23.57
CA ARG A 531 -2.82 -22.22 22.77
C ARG A 531 -3.64 -21.14 22.07
N ALA A 532 -4.82 -21.47 21.53
CA ALA A 532 -5.71 -20.49 20.91
C ALA A 532 -6.35 -19.52 21.92
N LEU A 533 -6.75 -20.02 23.11
CA LEU A 533 -7.33 -19.20 24.17
C LEU A 533 -6.31 -18.26 24.83
N LEU A 534 -5.08 -18.74 25.02
CA LEU A 534 -3.99 -18.00 25.66
C LEU A 534 -3.24 -17.09 24.70
N HIS A 535 -3.52 -17.18 23.40
CA HIS A 535 -2.97 -16.28 22.39
C HIS A 535 -3.19 -14.82 22.77
N ARG A 536 -2.16 -13.98 22.65
CA ARG A 536 -2.16 -12.59 23.15
C ARG A 536 -3.35 -11.73 22.69
N THR A 537 -3.85 -11.96 21.47
CA THR A 537 -5.01 -11.22 20.93
C THR A 537 -6.35 -11.67 21.51
N VAL A 538 -6.45 -12.90 22.01
CA VAL A 538 -7.64 -13.47 22.63
C VAL A 538 -7.56 -13.34 24.16
N CYS A 539 -6.43 -13.70 24.76
CA CYS A 539 -6.12 -13.53 26.18
C CYS A 539 -7.24 -14.02 27.13
N MET A 540 -7.75 -15.24 26.89
CA MET A 540 -8.80 -15.88 27.68
C MET A 540 -8.20 -16.93 28.64
N ARG A 541 -7.34 -16.43 29.55
CA ARG A 541 -6.62 -17.26 30.52
C ARG A 541 -7.56 -17.94 31.51
N ASP A 542 -8.58 -17.23 31.98
CA ASP A 542 -9.63 -17.73 32.87
C ASP A 542 -10.35 -18.95 32.28
N VAL A 543 -10.70 -18.89 30.99
CA VAL A 543 -11.36 -20.00 30.30
C VAL A 543 -10.39 -21.16 30.05
N ALA A 544 -9.14 -20.87 29.71
CA ALA A 544 -8.11 -21.89 29.53
C ALA A 544 -7.82 -22.63 30.85
N GLU A 545 -7.63 -21.93 31.95
CA GLU A 545 -7.41 -22.50 33.29
C GLU A 545 -8.62 -23.34 33.73
N LYS A 546 -9.83 -22.82 33.56
CA LYS A 546 -11.06 -23.50 33.99
C LYS A 546 -11.33 -24.81 33.26
N PHE A 547 -11.01 -24.89 31.96
CA PHE A 547 -11.44 -26.02 31.12
C PHE A 547 -10.30 -26.88 30.57
N CYS A 548 -9.10 -26.32 30.37
CA CYS A 548 -7.99 -27.01 29.73
C CYS A 548 -6.95 -27.54 30.72
N VAL A 549 -6.90 -27.03 31.95
CA VAL A 549 -5.97 -27.49 32.99
C VAL A 549 -6.62 -28.59 33.85
N GLU A 550 -5.82 -29.55 34.30
CA GLU A 550 -6.21 -30.58 35.27
C GLU A 550 -6.40 -29.92 36.65
N ASN A 551 -7.52 -30.23 37.31
CA ASN A 551 -7.83 -29.73 38.67
C ASN A 551 -7.05 -30.46 39.75
#